data_AF-A0A660PYZ3-F1
#
_entry.id   AF-A0A660PYZ3-F1
#
_cell.length_a   1.000
_cell.length_b   1.000
_cell.length_c   1.000
_cell.angle_alpha   90.00
_cell.angle_beta   90.00
_cell.angle_gamma   90.00
#
_symmetry.space_group_name_H-M   'P 1'
#
loop_
_entity.id
_entity.type
_entity.pdbx_description
1 polymer ?
#
loop_
_entity_poly.entity_id
_entity_poly.type
_entity_poly.pdbx_seq_one_letter_code
_entity_poly.pdbx_strand_id
1 'polypeptide(L)'
;MLILTRKLGESITIGDNIRVSVLGIRGRQVRLGIDAPSDVVVHREEIYVKIQEENRRAAGSVKSDLLGVVKMIRGKITGGTDNKKSSLVDYKDDSKRLGRDSRP
;
A
#
# COMPACT_ATOMS: atom_id res chain seq x y z
N MET A 1 -25.29 3.31 -1.18
CA MET A 1 -25.39 1.83 -1.16
C MET A 1 -26.61 1.42 -1.98
N LEU A 2 -26.44 0.56 -2.98
CA LEU A 2 -27.53 0.02 -3.79
C LEU A 2 -27.85 -1.40 -3.31
N ILE A 3 -29.13 -1.74 -3.14
CA ILE A 3 -29.57 -3.02 -2.58
C ILE A 3 -30.38 -3.75 -3.64
N LEU A 4 -29.95 -4.96 -3.99
CA LEU A 4 -30.60 -5.80 -5.00
C LEU A 4 -30.78 -7.21 -4.44
N THR A 5 -31.98 -7.76 -4.59
CA THR A 5 -32.27 -9.15 -4.21
C THR A 5 -32.16 -10.03 -5.44
N ARG A 6 -31.30 -11.05 -5.39
CA ARG A 6 -31.11 -12.05 -6.45
C ARG A 6 -31.44 -13.45 -5.96
N LYS A 7 -32.06 -14.24 -6.83
CA LYS A 7 -32.27 -15.67 -6.61
C LYS A 7 -31.05 -16.48 -7.07
N LEU A 8 -31.04 -17.76 -6.72
CA LEU A 8 -30.00 -18.69 -7.16
C LEU A 8 -29.99 -18.78 -8.70
N GLY A 9 -28.81 -18.64 -9.29
CA GLY A 9 -28.62 -18.59 -10.74
C GLY A 9 -28.75 -17.19 -11.36
N GLU A 10 -29.26 -16.20 -10.63
CA GLU A 10 -29.32 -14.82 -11.13
C GLU A 10 -27.98 -14.09 -10.93
N SER A 11 -27.76 -13.07 -11.76
CA SER A 11 -26.55 -12.25 -11.72
C SER A 11 -26.84 -10.75 -11.69
N ILE A 12 -25.86 -9.99 -11.25
CA ILE A 12 -25.77 -8.53 -11.24
C ILE A 12 -24.55 -8.17 -12.08
N THR A 13 -24.68 -7.15 -12.93
CA THR A 13 -23.56 -6.63 -13.72
C THR A 13 -23.19 -5.25 -13.20
N ILE A 14 -21.90 -4.98 -13.05
CA ILE A 14 -21.35 -3.69 -12.59
C ILE A 14 -20.48 -3.13 -13.73
N GLY A 15 -20.93 -2.03 -14.34
CA GLY A 15 -20.36 -1.55 -15.60
C GLY A 15 -20.49 -2.61 -16.69
N ASP A 16 -19.49 -2.68 -17.57
CA ASP A 16 -19.51 -3.59 -18.73
C ASP A 16 -18.71 -4.89 -18.50
N ASN A 17 -17.79 -4.88 -17.53
CA ASN A 17 -16.78 -5.94 -17.40
C ASN A 17 -16.90 -6.78 -16.13
N ILE A 18 -17.73 -6.40 -15.16
CA ILE A 18 -17.84 -7.13 -13.88
C ILE A 18 -19.21 -7.79 -13.79
N ARG A 19 -19.25 -9.10 -13.53
CA ARG A 19 -20.47 -9.88 -13.32
C ARG A 19 -20.39 -10.63 -12.00
N VAL A 20 -21.39 -10.43 -11.15
CA VAL A 20 -21.56 -11.12 -9.87
C VAL A 20 -22.74 -12.06 -9.97
N SER A 21 -22.53 -13.35 -9.73
CA SER A 21 -23.53 -14.41 -9.88
C SER A 21 -23.76 -15.13 -8.56
N VAL A 22 -25.02 -15.48 -8.27
CA VAL A 22 -25.36 -16.30 -7.10
C VAL A 22 -25.32 -17.77 -7.49
N LEU A 23 -24.21 -18.45 -7.19
CA LEU A 23 -23.98 -19.85 -7.56
C LEU A 23 -24.68 -20.83 -6.62
N GLY A 24 -24.95 -20.43 -5.38
CA GLY A 24 -25.57 -21.32 -4.41
C GLY A 24 -25.86 -20.64 -3.08
N ILE A 25 -26.88 -21.13 -2.39
CA ILE A 25 -27.25 -20.68 -1.04
C ILE A 25 -27.28 -21.93 -0.17
N ARG A 26 -26.50 -21.93 0.93
CA ARG A 26 -26.46 -23.01 1.92
C ARG A 26 -26.66 -22.42 3.30
N GLY A 27 -27.88 -22.52 3.81
CA GLY A 27 -28.25 -21.94 5.11
C GLY A 27 -27.98 -20.43 5.13
N ARG A 28 -26.98 -20.01 5.91
CA ARG A 28 -26.56 -18.60 6.05
C ARG A 28 -25.40 -18.20 5.14
N GLN A 29 -24.85 -19.13 4.37
CA GLN A 29 -23.73 -18.86 3.45
C GLN A 29 -24.22 -18.78 2.01
N VAL A 30 -23.66 -17.83 1.27
CA VAL A 30 -23.94 -17.65 -0.15
C VAL A 30 -22.63 -17.85 -0.92
N ARG A 31 -22.69 -18.65 -1.98
CA ARG A 31 -21.60 -18.81 -2.94
C ARG A 31 -21.80 -17.78 -4.03
N LEU A 32 -20.90 -16.80 -4.09
CA LEU A 32 -20.87 -15.78 -5.13
C LEU A 32 -19.77 -16.13 -6.13
N GLY A 33 -20.11 -16.11 -7.42
CA GLY A 33 -19.13 -16.12 -8.50
C GLY A 33 -18.92 -14.69 -8.97
N ILE A 34 -17.69 -14.21 -8.96
CA ILE A 34 -17.33 -12.88 -9.45
C ILE A 34 -16.45 -13.09 -10.67
N ASP A 35 -16.94 -12.63 -11.81
CA ASP A 35 -16.20 -12.56 -13.06
C ASP A 35 -15.82 -11.10 -13.28
N ALA A 36 -14.53 -10.84 -13.36
CA ALA A 36 -13.96 -9.51 -13.48
C ALA A 36 -12.66 -9.61 -14.29
N PRO A 37 -12.32 -8.56 -15.06
CA PRO A 37 -11.09 -8.54 -15.83
C PRO A 37 -9.87 -8.46 -14.91
N SER A 38 -8.70 -8.84 -15.43
CA SER A 38 -7.47 -9.02 -14.64
C SER A 38 -6.90 -7.75 -14.00
N ASP A 39 -7.29 -6.58 -14.52
CA ASP A 39 -6.96 -5.27 -13.97
C ASP A 39 -7.74 -4.96 -12.68
N VAL A 40 -8.89 -5.61 -12.47
CA VAL A 40 -9.71 -5.43 -11.27
C VAL A 40 -9.41 -6.52 -10.27
N VAL A 41 -8.74 -6.14 -9.18
CA VAL A 41 -8.41 -7.06 -8.10
C VAL A 41 -9.63 -7.29 -7.21
N VAL A 42 -9.99 -8.55 -7.00
CA VAL A 42 -11.12 -8.96 -6.14
C VAL A 42 -10.58 -9.56 -4.85
N HIS A 43 -10.98 -8.97 -3.72
CA HIS A 43 -10.59 -9.44 -2.39
C HIS A 43 -11.82 -9.70 -1.53
N ARG A 44 -11.64 -10.53 -0.50
CA ARG A 44 -12.58 -10.60 0.62
C ARG A 44 -12.37 -9.38 1.51
N GLU A 45 -13.45 -8.82 2.04
CA GLU A 45 -13.42 -7.58 2.82
C GLU A 45 -12.44 -7.66 4.00
N GLU A 46 -12.47 -8.74 4.76
CA GLU A 46 -11.61 -8.93 5.93
C GLU A 46 -10.12 -8.95 5.59
N ILE A 47 -9.78 -9.38 4.37
CA ILE A 47 -8.40 -9.39 3.88
C ILE A 47 -8.00 -8.00 3.40
N TYR A 48 -8.90 -7.33 2.68
CA TYR A 48 -8.66 -5.98 2.19
C TYR A 48 -8.40 -4.98 3.32
N VAL A 49 -9.19 -5.02 4.39
CA VAL A 49 -9.02 -4.17 5.58
C VAL A 49 -7.64 -4.41 6.23
N LYS A 50 -7.26 -5.68 6.42
CA LYS A 50 -5.95 -6.04 7.01
C LYS A 50 -4.78 -5.53 6.17
N ILE A 51 -4.84 -5.69 4.85
CA ILE A 51 -3.80 -5.20 3.93
C ILE A 51 -3.67 -3.68 4.06
N GLN A 52 -4.79 -2.95 4.07
CA GLN A 52 -4.77 -1.49 4.22
C GLN A 52 -4.19 -1.04 5.57
N GLU A 53 -4.56 -1.70 6.67
CA GLU A 53 -4.02 -1.38 7.99
C GLU A 53 -2.52 -1.61 8.06
N GLU A 54 -2.04 -2.73 7.53
CA GLU A 54 -0.62 -3.06 7.55
C GLU A 54 0.19 -2.11 6.65
N ASN A 55 -0.32 -1.79 5.46
CA ASN A 55 0.29 -0.77 4.60
C ASN A 55 0.38 0.59 5.30
N ARG A 56 -0.64 0.97 6.05
CA ARG A 56 -0.63 2.22 6.84
C ARG A 56 0.40 2.19 7.97
N ARG A 57 0.54 1.05 8.66
CA ARG A 57 1.56 0.88 9.70
C ARG A 57 2.97 0.97 9.13
N ALA A 58 3.23 0.25 8.05
CA ALA A 58 4.52 0.27 7.35
C ALA A 58 4.88 1.68 6.85
N ALA A 59 3.90 2.44 6.33
CA ALA A 59 4.12 3.83 5.92
C ALA A 59 4.46 4.76 7.10
N GLY A 60 4.04 4.45 8.32
CA GLY A 60 4.32 5.24 9.52
C GLY A 60 5.72 5.02 10.12
N SER A 61 6.33 3.85 9.93
CA SER A 61 7.62 3.49 10.57
C SER A 61 8.87 3.72 9.70
N VAL A 62 8.68 4.20 8.47
CA VAL A 62 9.73 4.29 7.44
C VAL A 62 10.99 5.01 7.91
N LYS A 63 10.88 6.10 8.67
CA LYS A 63 12.05 6.94 9.02
C LYS A 63 12.99 6.28 10.04
N SER A 64 12.45 5.62 11.07
CA SER A 64 13.24 4.93 12.09
C SER A 64 13.82 3.62 11.56
N ASP A 65 13.05 2.89 10.77
CA ASP A 65 13.43 1.57 10.29
C ASP A 65 14.54 1.67 9.24
N LEU A 66 14.47 2.67 8.34
CA LEU A 66 15.52 2.92 7.36
C LEU A 66 16.86 3.31 8.00
N LEU A 67 16.84 4.13 9.07
CA LEU A 67 18.05 4.52 9.79
C LEU A 67 18.72 3.31 10.47
N GLY A 68 17.92 2.42 11.06
CA GLY A 68 18.39 1.17 11.64
C GLY A 68 19.01 0.23 10.59
N VAL A 69 18.35 0.09 9.44
CA VAL A 69 18.84 -0.74 8.32
C VAL A 69 20.15 -0.18 7.73
N VAL A 70 20.24 1.13 7.49
CA VAL A 70 21.48 1.76 6.99
C VAL A 70 22.64 1.58 7.97
N LYS A 71 22.39 1.66 9.28
CA LYS A 71 23.40 1.40 10.32
C LYS A 71 23.88 -0.05 10.31
N MET A 72 22.97 -1.01 10.14
CA MET A 72 23.32 -2.43 10.02
C MET A 72 24.09 -2.76 8.74
N ILE A 73 23.69 -2.17 7.60
CA ILE A 73 24.38 -2.37 6.32
C ILE A 73 25.79 -1.76 6.39
N ARG A 74 25.95 -0.54 6.93
CA ARG A 74 27.28 0.03 7.20
C ARG A 74 28.10 -0.89 8.11
N GLY A 75 27.53 -1.37 9.21
CA GLY A 75 28.23 -2.26 10.14
C GLY A 75 28.70 -3.58 9.52
N LYS A 76 27.97 -4.12 8.53
CA LYS A 76 28.36 -5.33 7.78
C LYS A 76 29.40 -5.04 6.70
N ILE A 77 29.31 -3.88 6.03
CA ILE A 77 30.30 -3.45 5.01
C ILE A 77 31.63 -3.07 5.68
N THR A 78 31.61 -2.53 6.89
CA THR A 78 32.82 -2.16 7.66
C THR A 78 33.43 -3.34 8.43
N GLY A 79 32.99 -4.58 8.20
CA GLY A 79 33.53 -5.81 8.81
C GLY A 79 34.95 -6.20 8.36
N GLY A 80 35.75 -5.25 7.91
CA GLY A 80 37.12 -5.45 7.47
C GLY A 80 37.81 -4.12 7.16
N THR A 81 38.05 -3.31 8.20
CA THR A 81 39.30 -2.56 8.47
C THR A 81 39.01 -1.49 9.53
N ASP A 82 39.56 -1.70 10.72
CA ASP A 82 39.78 -0.63 11.69
C ASP A 82 40.78 0.38 11.11
N ASN A 83 40.34 1.59 10.70
CA ASN A 83 41.10 2.81 10.99
C ASN A 83 40.35 4.13 10.68
N LYS A 84 40.37 5.01 11.69
CA LYS A 84 40.46 6.48 11.68
C LYS A 84 39.54 7.35 10.79
N LYS A 85 38.75 8.15 11.53
CA LYS A 85 38.44 9.59 11.37
C LYS A 85 37.85 10.14 10.05
N SER A 86 36.88 11.05 10.28
CA SER A 86 36.28 12.06 9.40
C SER A 86 35.11 11.54 8.55
N SER A 87 34.01 12.26 8.37
CA SER A 87 33.68 13.65 8.70
C SER A 87 32.17 13.73 8.96
N LEU A 88 31.80 14.54 9.94
CA LEU A 88 30.43 15.01 10.15
C LEU A 88 29.97 15.70 8.85
N VAL A 89 28.95 15.18 8.18
CA VAL A 89 28.33 15.85 7.02
C VAL A 89 27.02 16.47 7.51
N ASP A 90 27.07 17.77 7.80
CA ASP A 90 25.90 18.59 8.06
C ASP A 90 25.12 18.77 6.76
N TYR A 91 23.91 18.21 6.70
CA TYR A 91 22.94 18.57 5.67
C TYR A 91 22.37 19.94 6.03
N LYS A 92 22.84 20.99 5.34
CA LYS A 92 22.16 22.29 5.33
C LYS A 92 20.85 22.14 4.55
N ASP A 93 19.76 22.46 5.23
CA ASP A 93 18.40 22.59 4.72
C ASP A 93 18.31 23.83 3.81
N ASP A 94 18.23 23.60 2.50
CA ASP A 94 18.19 24.62 1.44
C ASP A 94 16.74 25.12 1.19
N SER A 95 16.00 25.44 2.25
CA SER A 95 14.61 25.91 2.17
C SER A 95 14.44 27.44 1.97
N LYS A 96 15.49 28.19 1.61
CA LYS A 96 15.39 29.64 1.29
C LYS A 96 15.97 29.99 -0.08
N ARG A 97 15.31 29.54 -1.14
CA ARG A 97 15.35 30.20 -2.46
C ARG A 97 13.92 30.52 -2.90
N LEU A 98 13.29 31.45 -2.19
CA LEU A 98 12.02 32.07 -2.59
C LEU A 98 12.23 33.58 -2.66
N GLY A 99 12.16 34.09 -3.90
CA GLY A 99 11.64 35.41 -4.24
C GLY A 99 12.45 36.64 -3.82
N ARG A 100 13.37 37.07 -4.69
CA ARG A 100 13.71 38.50 -4.87
C ARG A 100 14.03 38.78 -6.33
N ASP A 101 13.02 38.66 -7.19
CA ASP A 101 12.99 39.43 -8.43
C ASP A 101 12.21 40.70 -8.15
N SER A 102 12.94 41.79 -7.93
CA SER A 102 12.42 43.14 -7.90
C SER A 102 13.52 44.07 -8.38
N ARG A 103 13.39 44.54 -9.63
CA ARG A 103 13.77 45.86 -10.18
C ARG A 103 13.99 45.80 -11.70
N PRO A 104 13.96 46.94 -12.42
CA PRO A 104 13.83 48.33 -11.94
C PRO A 104 12.39 48.87 -11.95
#